data_AF-A0A540V9X1-F1
#
_entry.id   AF-A0A540V9X1-F1
#
_cell.length_a   1.000
_cell.length_b   1.000
_cell.length_c   1.000
_cell.angle_alpha   90.00
_cell.angle_beta   90.00
_cell.angle_gamma   90.00
#
_symmetry.space_group_name_H-M   'P 1'
#
loop_
_entity.id
_entity.type
_entity.pdbx_description
1 polymer ?
#
loop_
_entity_poly.entity_id
_entity_poly.type
_entity_poly.pdbx_seq_one_letter_code
_entity_poly.pdbx_strand_id
1 'polypeptide(L)'
;MFELVTRMHFDAQADADDAYAQMQARAVNASVRTQAGAESLSYARLTDDSDGAVLDEWHTDTFGIVRDGAEQPPVHDAPEWIQPNGVQDAYPANDVFGQQTRVVHNGSYWINSHGDANTWEPGTVADTIWQEDGAVT
;
A
#
# COMPACT_ATOMS: atom_id res chain seq x y z
N MET A 1 2.79 -15.35 -14.05
CA MET A 1 1.94 -14.61 -13.10
C MET A 1 0.94 -15.59 -12.55
N PHE A 2 0.74 -15.61 -11.23
CA PHE A 2 -0.17 -16.53 -10.54
C PHE A 2 -1.10 -15.72 -9.66
N GLU A 3 -2.36 -16.11 -9.60
CA GLU A 3 -3.40 -15.49 -8.77
C GLU A 3 -3.93 -16.58 -7.81
N LEU A 4 -3.97 -16.27 -6.52
CA LEU A 4 -4.55 -17.11 -5.49
C LEU A 4 -5.80 -16.41 -4.96
N VAL A 5 -6.96 -17.03 -5.15
CA VAL A 5 -8.23 -16.56 -4.58
C VAL A 5 -8.67 -17.58 -3.53
N THR A 6 -8.84 -17.11 -2.30
CA THR A 6 -9.29 -17.96 -1.18
C THR A 6 -10.53 -17.33 -0.56
N ARG A 7 -11.56 -18.14 -0.31
CA ARG A 7 -12.72 -17.79 0.51
C ARG A 7 -12.78 -18.75 1.69
N MET A 8 -12.82 -18.21 2.89
CA MET A 8 -12.81 -18.97 4.15
C MET A 8 -13.99 -18.51 5.00
N HIS A 9 -14.66 -19.45 5.68
CA HIS A 9 -15.71 -19.18 6.65
C HIS A 9 -15.23 -19.68 8.01
N PHE A 10 -15.41 -18.88 9.05
CA PHE A 10 -14.96 -19.18 10.41
C PHE A 10 -16.15 -19.10 11.36
N ASP A 11 -16.19 -19.98 12.35
CA ASP A 11 -17.23 -19.98 13.39
C ASP A 11 -16.93 -18.95 14.50
N ALA A 12 -15.69 -18.47 14.59
CA ALA A 12 -15.23 -17.46 15.54
C ALA A 12 -14.52 -16.30 14.83
N GLN A 13 -14.86 -15.06 15.21
CA GLN A 13 -14.24 -13.85 14.65
C GLN A 13 -12.72 -13.83 14.88
N ALA A 14 -12.25 -14.27 16.06
CA ALA A 14 -10.83 -14.29 16.38
C ALA A 14 -10.00 -15.16 15.42
N ASP A 15 -10.56 -16.25 14.89
CA ASP A 15 -9.87 -17.11 13.90
C ASP A 15 -9.80 -16.43 12.53
N ALA A 16 -10.85 -15.69 12.16
CA ALA A 16 -10.88 -14.89 10.94
C ALA A 16 -9.86 -13.74 11.00
N ASP A 17 -9.78 -13.05 12.15
CA ASP A 17 -8.82 -11.98 12.40
C ASP A 17 -7.37 -12.49 12.34
N ASP A 18 -7.07 -13.65 12.95
CA ASP A 18 -5.74 -14.26 12.88
C ASP A 18 -5.36 -14.65 11.44
N ALA A 19 -6.27 -15.30 10.71
CA ALA A 19 -6.04 -15.64 9.31
C ALA A 19 -5.81 -14.38 8.45
N TYR A 20 -6.57 -13.32 8.70
CA TYR A 20 -6.42 -12.03 8.03
C TYR A 20 -5.06 -11.38 8.31
N ALA A 21 -4.64 -11.31 9.58
CA ALA A 21 -3.34 -10.79 9.98
C ALA A 21 -2.18 -11.61 9.38
N GLN A 22 -2.31 -12.94 9.34
CA GLN A 22 -1.33 -13.79 8.68
C GLN A 22 -1.26 -13.53 7.16
N MET A 23 -2.39 -13.31 6.50
CA MET A 23 -2.40 -12.96 5.07
C MET A 23 -1.72 -11.61 4.83
N GLN A 24 -2.02 -10.60 5.65
CA GLN A 24 -1.39 -9.29 5.61
C GLN A 24 0.14 -9.39 5.76
N ALA A 25 0.61 -10.14 6.75
CA ALA A 25 2.04 -10.34 7.01
C ALA A 25 2.79 -11.09 5.87
N ARG A 26 2.07 -11.85 5.03
CA ARG A 26 2.65 -12.57 3.88
C ARG A 26 2.55 -11.79 2.57
N ALA A 27 1.67 -10.79 2.52
CA ALA A 27 1.44 -9.95 1.34
C ALA A 27 2.61 -9.01 1.01
N VAL A 28 3.66 -9.00 1.82
CA VAL A 28 4.92 -8.24 1.64
C VAL A 28 5.61 -8.49 0.28
N ASN A 29 5.21 -9.51 -0.49
CA ASN A 29 5.67 -9.77 -1.86
C ASN A 29 4.53 -9.82 -2.91
N ALA A 30 3.33 -9.40 -2.55
CA ALA A 30 2.21 -9.36 -3.47
C ALA A 30 2.39 -8.16 -4.42
N SER A 31 2.41 -8.43 -5.71
CA SER A 31 2.68 -7.43 -6.75
C SER A 31 1.41 -6.68 -7.15
N VAL A 32 1.57 -5.43 -7.58
CA VAL A 32 0.53 -4.72 -8.33
C VAL A 32 0.32 -5.37 -9.69
N ARG A 33 -0.94 -5.64 -10.05
CA ARG A 33 -1.30 -6.13 -11.38
C ARG A 33 -1.52 -4.93 -12.31
N THR A 34 -0.75 -4.89 -13.39
CA THR A 34 -1.10 -4.12 -14.58
C THR A 34 -1.74 -5.07 -15.59
N GLN A 35 -3.07 -5.15 -15.65
CA GLN A 35 -3.76 -5.94 -16.66
C GLN A 35 -4.51 -5.03 -17.63
N ALA A 36 -3.98 -4.88 -18.85
CA ALA A 36 -4.71 -4.48 -20.05
C ALA A 36 -5.85 -3.45 -19.82
N GLY A 37 -5.52 -2.29 -19.22
CA GLY A 37 -6.46 -1.18 -19.04
C GLY A 37 -7.25 -1.17 -17.72
N ALA A 38 -7.03 -2.13 -16.82
CA ALA A 38 -7.47 -2.07 -15.43
C ALA A 38 -6.29 -2.39 -14.51
N GLU A 39 -5.96 -1.44 -13.65
CA GLU A 39 -4.98 -1.63 -12.58
C GLU A 39 -5.70 -2.37 -11.46
N SER A 40 -5.05 -3.40 -10.91
CA SER A 40 -5.61 -4.09 -9.75
C SER A 40 -4.52 -4.27 -8.72
N LEU A 41 -4.73 -3.65 -7.57
CA LEU A 41 -3.90 -3.82 -6.40
C LEU A 41 -4.17 -5.21 -5.80
N SER A 42 -3.17 -5.84 -5.21
CA SER A 42 -3.42 -7.05 -4.40
C SER A 42 -4.14 -6.61 -3.13
N TYR A 43 -5.25 -7.26 -2.76
CA TYR A 43 -6.02 -6.89 -1.57
C TYR A 43 -6.54 -8.13 -0.83
N ALA A 44 -6.88 -7.95 0.45
CA ALA A 44 -7.76 -8.87 1.15
C ALA A 44 -8.82 -8.11 1.92
N ARG A 45 -9.98 -8.74 2.08
CA ARG A 45 -11.16 -8.15 2.71
C ARG A 45 -11.76 -9.15 3.69
N LEU A 46 -12.00 -8.69 4.91
CA LEU A 46 -12.80 -9.37 5.92
C LEU A 46 -14.21 -8.78 5.90
N THR A 47 -15.21 -9.64 5.72
CA THR A 47 -16.62 -9.23 5.68
C THR A 47 -17.44 -9.98 6.73
N ASP A 48 -18.41 -9.30 7.33
CA ASP A 48 -19.46 -9.92 8.10
C ASP A 48 -20.41 -10.66 7.15
N ASP A 49 -20.57 -11.98 7.32
CA ASP A 49 -21.40 -12.81 6.46
C ASP A 49 -22.91 -12.59 6.68
N SER A 50 -23.29 -11.96 7.79
CA SER A 50 -24.69 -11.73 8.15
C SER A 50 -25.34 -10.58 7.38
N ASP A 51 -24.57 -9.52 7.10
CA ASP A 51 -25.05 -8.31 6.42
C ASP A 51 -24.15 -7.84 5.26
N GLY A 52 -23.00 -8.50 5.05
CA GLY A 52 -22.04 -8.16 4.00
C GLY A 52 -21.16 -6.95 4.33
N ALA A 53 -21.20 -6.43 5.56
CA ALA A 53 -20.38 -5.30 5.96
C ALA A 53 -18.89 -5.63 5.87
N VAL A 54 -18.08 -4.70 5.35
CA VAL A 54 -16.61 -4.82 5.40
C VAL A 54 -16.16 -4.47 6.80
N LEU A 55 -15.58 -5.45 7.49
CA LEU A 55 -15.02 -5.29 8.82
C LEU A 55 -13.59 -4.76 8.74
N ASP A 56 -12.82 -5.29 7.81
CA ASP A 56 -11.42 -4.90 7.58
C ASP A 56 -11.05 -5.10 6.11
N GLU A 57 -10.15 -4.28 5.60
CA GLU A 57 -9.59 -4.40 4.25
C GLU A 57 -8.15 -3.89 4.24
N TRP A 58 -7.27 -4.60 3.54
CA TRP A 58 -5.94 -4.11 3.21
C TRP A 58 -5.70 -4.26 1.72
N HIS A 59 -4.85 -3.39 1.18
CA HIS A 59 -4.39 -3.45 -0.20
C HIS A 59 -2.89 -3.16 -0.29
N THR A 60 -2.23 -3.62 -1.35
CA THR A 60 -0.88 -3.19 -1.71
C THR A 60 -0.97 -1.98 -2.62
N ASP A 61 -0.35 -0.86 -2.28
CA ASP A 61 -0.35 0.32 -3.14
C ASP A 61 0.52 0.17 -4.40
N THR A 62 0.63 1.24 -5.19
CA THR A 62 1.45 1.33 -6.41
C THR A 62 2.95 1.18 -6.16
N PHE A 63 3.40 1.15 -4.90
CA PHE A 63 4.77 0.91 -4.48
C PHE A 63 4.98 -0.51 -3.96
N GLY A 64 3.93 -1.33 -3.88
CA GLY A 64 3.97 -2.66 -3.28
C GLY A 64 3.91 -2.65 -1.75
N ILE A 65 3.51 -1.53 -1.13
CA ILE A 65 3.41 -1.37 0.32
C ILE A 65 2.00 -1.70 0.76
N VAL A 66 1.85 -2.53 1.81
CA VAL A 66 0.55 -2.90 2.37
C VAL A 66 -0.02 -1.72 3.17
N ARG A 67 -1.28 -1.38 2.90
CA ARG A 67 -2.04 -0.31 3.54
C ARG A 67 -3.37 -0.84 4.06
N ASP A 68 -3.77 -0.33 5.21
CA ASP A 68 -5.11 -0.56 5.76
C ASP A 68 -6.14 0.34 5.07
N GLY A 69 -7.38 -0.15 5.02
CA GLY A 69 -8.53 0.53 4.46
C GLY A 69 -8.84 0.17 3.02
N ALA A 70 -9.97 0.72 2.56
CA ALA A 70 -10.45 0.53 1.21
C ALA A 70 -9.39 0.91 0.17
N GLU A 71 -9.33 0.17 -0.94
CA GLU A 71 -8.46 0.44 -2.10
C GLU A 71 -8.31 1.96 -2.34
N GLN A 72 -7.08 2.48 -2.20
CA GLN A 72 -6.80 3.91 -2.35
C GLN A 72 -7.19 4.41 -3.76
N PRO A 73 -7.58 5.69 -3.88
CA PRO A 73 -8.21 6.27 -5.07
C PRO A 73 -7.33 6.17 -6.33
N PRO A 74 -7.91 6.33 -7.53
CA PRO A 74 -7.31 5.88 -8.77
C PRO A 74 -5.99 6.59 -9.06
N VAL A 75 -4.86 5.87 -9.01
CA VAL A 75 -3.58 5.98 -9.77
C VAL A 75 -2.87 7.35 -9.84
N HIS A 76 -3.55 8.45 -9.55
CA HIS A 76 -3.19 9.82 -9.90
C HIS A 76 -3.03 10.71 -8.67
N ASP A 77 -3.52 10.28 -7.51
CA ASP A 77 -3.28 10.95 -6.24
C ASP A 77 -2.15 10.24 -5.47
N ALA A 78 -1.12 11.00 -5.10
CA ALA A 78 -0.02 10.50 -4.29
C ALA A 78 -0.54 10.05 -2.92
N PRO A 79 -0.28 8.82 -2.48
CA PRO A 79 -0.81 8.34 -1.21
C PRO A 79 -0.08 8.98 -0.02
N GLU A 80 -0.68 8.96 1.16
CA GLU A 80 -0.01 9.41 2.39
C GLU A 80 1.27 8.59 2.64
N TRP A 81 2.31 9.26 3.11
CA TRP A 81 3.51 8.58 3.57
C TRP A 81 3.21 7.80 4.84
N ILE A 82 3.72 6.58 4.92
CA ILE A 82 3.70 5.75 6.14
C ILE A 82 5.13 5.33 6.47
N GLN A 83 5.46 5.26 7.75
CA GLN A 83 6.79 4.86 8.20
C GLN A 83 7.06 3.39 7.83
N PRO A 84 8.09 3.10 7.03
CA PRO A 84 8.51 1.71 6.79
C PRO A 84 9.06 1.08 8.07
N ASN A 85 8.74 -0.19 8.29
CA ASN A 85 9.24 -1.01 9.39
C ASN A 85 10.55 -1.75 9.02
N GLY A 86 10.93 -1.77 7.74
CA GLY A 86 12.16 -2.37 7.25
C GLY A 86 12.41 -2.13 5.76
N VAL A 87 13.24 -2.98 5.16
CA VAL A 87 13.58 -2.90 3.73
C VAL A 87 12.44 -3.39 2.85
N GLN A 88 11.62 -4.29 3.39
CA GLN A 88 10.53 -4.95 2.69
C GLN A 88 9.33 -4.04 2.37
N ASP A 89 9.19 -2.93 3.09
CA ASP A 89 8.16 -1.90 2.92
C ASP A 89 8.79 -0.52 2.65
N ALA A 90 10.05 -0.50 2.22
CA ALA A 90 10.76 0.71 1.86
C ALA A 90 10.31 1.23 0.49
N TYR A 91 10.23 2.56 0.35
CA TYR A 91 9.77 3.18 -0.88
C TYR A 91 10.76 2.97 -2.03
N PRO A 92 10.29 2.50 -3.21
CA PRO A 92 11.14 2.36 -4.40
C PRO A 92 11.42 3.72 -5.04
N ALA A 93 12.38 3.79 -5.96
CA ALA A 93 12.63 5.02 -6.74
C ALA A 93 11.44 5.38 -7.64
N ASN A 94 10.81 4.35 -8.23
CA ASN A 94 9.67 4.48 -9.12
C ASN A 94 8.54 3.56 -8.67
N ASP A 95 7.31 3.97 -8.96
CA ASP A 95 6.14 3.12 -8.86
C ASP A 95 6.15 2.00 -9.91
N VAL A 96 5.18 1.11 -9.82
CA VAL A 96 4.96 0.00 -10.77
C VAL A 96 4.63 0.45 -12.20
N PHE A 97 4.39 1.74 -12.43
CA PHE A 97 4.19 2.36 -13.75
C PHE A 97 5.45 3.06 -14.29
N GLY A 98 6.54 3.06 -13.52
CA GLY A 98 7.78 3.73 -13.86
C GLY A 98 7.76 5.25 -13.64
N GLN A 99 6.78 5.79 -12.92
CA GLN A 99 6.76 7.18 -12.47
C GLN A 99 7.53 7.30 -11.15
N GLN A 100 8.13 8.45 -10.88
CA GLN A 100 8.83 8.65 -9.61
C GLN A 100 7.88 8.52 -8.43
N THR A 101 8.34 7.81 -7.39
CA THR A 101 7.57 7.65 -6.16
C THR A 101 7.26 9.01 -5.54
N ARG A 102 5.97 9.30 -5.41
CA ARG A 102 5.45 10.54 -4.85
C ARG A 102 4.47 10.24 -3.72
N VAL A 103 4.62 10.92 -2.60
CA VAL A 103 3.77 10.74 -1.40
C VAL A 103 3.28 12.08 -0.86
N VAL A 104 2.24 12.07 -0.04
CA VAL A 104 1.79 13.22 0.75
C VAL A 104 2.31 13.08 2.18
N HIS A 105 2.96 14.10 2.72
CA HIS A 105 3.35 14.16 4.13
C HIS A 105 3.29 15.59 4.65
N ASN A 106 2.72 15.78 5.83
CA ASN A 106 2.58 17.09 6.48
C ASN A 106 1.97 18.20 5.59
N GLY A 107 1.03 17.84 4.71
CA GLY A 107 0.35 18.80 3.83
C GLY A 107 1.13 19.21 2.58
N SER A 108 2.28 18.58 2.31
CA SER A 108 3.04 18.75 1.08
C SER A 108 3.19 17.43 0.32
N TYR A 109 3.35 17.54 -1.00
CA TYR A 109 3.80 16.45 -1.86
C TYR A 109 5.32 16.31 -1.76
N TRP A 110 5.79 15.07 -1.78
CA TRP A 110 7.21 14.73 -1.70
C TRP A 110 7.55 13.70 -2.76
N ILE A 111 8.66 13.92 -3.47
CA ILE A 111 9.21 13.01 -4.47
C ILE A 111 10.42 12.31 -3.88
N ASN A 112 10.50 10.98 -4.03
CA ASN A 112 11.64 10.21 -3.61
C ASN A 112 12.87 10.53 -4.50
N SER A 113 13.90 11.13 -3.92
CA SER A 113 15.16 11.46 -4.59
C SER A 113 16.33 10.55 -4.18
N HIS A 114 16.12 9.66 -3.19
CA HIS A 114 17.15 8.78 -2.65
C HIS A 114 17.46 7.55 -3.51
N GLY A 115 16.51 7.13 -4.35
CA GLY A 115 16.56 5.86 -5.08
C GLY A 115 15.75 4.76 -4.40
N ASP A 116 16.12 3.51 -4.65
CA ASP A 116 15.39 2.35 -4.12
C ASP A 116 15.62 2.15 -2.62
N ALA A 117 14.59 1.61 -1.95
CA ALA A 117 14.59 1.29 -0.53
C ALA A 117 14.72 2.49 0.42
N ASN A 118 14.00 3.58 0.14
CA ASN A 118 13.93 4.74 1.02
C ASN A 118 13.02 4.48 2.24
N THR A 119 13.58 4.58 3.45
CA THR A 119 12.87 4.38 4.73
C THR A 119 12.77 5.63 5.59
N TRP A 120 13.30 6.76 5.12
CA TRP A 120 13.35 8.00 5.88
C TRP A 120 12.04 8.78 5.77
N GLU A 121 11.72 9.54 6.81
CA GLU A 121 10.55 10.42 6.82
C GLU A 121 10.80 11.70 6.01
N PRO A 122 9.88 12.10 5.10
CA PRO A 122 9.99 13.36 4.36
C PRO A 122 10.11 14.57 5.28
N GLY A 123 10.98 15.52 4.94
CA GLY A 123 11.18 16.76 5.71
C GLY A 123 11.96 16.63 7.04
N THR A 124 12.38 15.43 7.44
CA THR A 124 13.19 15.22 8.68
C THR A 124 14.70 15.15 8.44
N VAL A 125 15.09 14.75 7.24
CA VAL A 125 16.47 14.61 6.76
C VAL A 125 16.69 15.54 5.56
N ALA A 126 17.95 15.76 5.18
CA ALA A 126 18.30 16.66 4.07
C ALA A 126 17.47 16.40 2.79
N ASP A 127 17.19 17.47 2.04
CA ASP A 127 16.39 17.50 0.78
C ASP A 127 16.89 16.54 -0.32
N THR A 128 18.02 15.87 -0.09
CA THR A 128 18.59 14.83 -0.96
C THR A 128 17.90 13.47 -0.85
N ILE A 129 16.96 13.30 0.09
CA ILE A 129 16.24 12.03 0.31
C ILE A 129 14.80 12.12 -0.20
N TRP A 130 14.11 13.19 0.20
CA TRP A 130 12.79 13.56 -0.28
C TRP A 130 12.85 15.00 -0.76
N GLN A 131 12.37 15.25 -1.97
CA GLN A 131 12.24 16.58 -2.53
C GLN A 131 10.80 17.05 -2.41
N GLU A 132 10.56 18.20 -1.80
CA GLU A 132 9.24 18.81 -1.73
C GLU A 132 8.76 19.26 -3.13
N ASP A 133 7.52 18.91 -3.47
CA ASP A 133 6.86 19.13 -4.76
C ASP A 133 5.59 19.99 -4.61
N GLY A 134 5.54 20.82 -3.57
CA GLY A 134 4.49 21.79 -3.30
C GLY A 134 3.41 21.32 -2.31
N ALA A 135 2.54 22.25 -1.92
CA ALA A 135 1.48 22.01 -0.95
C ALA A 135 0.29 21.26 -1.56
N VAL A 136 -0.38 20.42 -0.78
CA VAL A 136 -1.67 19.83 -1.11
C VAL A 136 -2.74 20.92 -1.02
N THR A 137 -3.43 21.22 -2.12
CA THR A 137 -4.47 22.27 -2.22
C THR A 137 -5.88 21.71 -2.21
#